data_AF-C4LI86-F1
#
_entry.id   AF-C4LI86-F1
#
_cell.length_a   1.000
_cell.length_b   1.000
_cell.length_c   1.000
_cell.angle_alpha   90.00
_cell.angle_beta   90.00
_cell.angle_gamma   90.00
#
_symmetry.space_group_name_H-M   'P 1'
#
loop_
_entity.id
_entity.type
_entity.pdbx_description
1 polymer ?
#
loop_
_entity_poly.entity_id
_entity_poly.type
_entity_poly.pdbx_seq_one_letter_code
_entity_poly.pdbx_strand_id
1 'polypeptide(L)'
;MSEVTTAREGVPKKKPVRRRPRKIASTDLADAIIAGDAPLYDPFTGTELSTGETPHYSPSMRAGLEAPRFCQLCGRRMVVQVRPDGWTAVCSRHGELDSVLLDPHR
;
A
#
# COMPACT_ATOMS: atom_id res chain seq x y z
N MET A 1 -52.49 -22.97 -16.65
CA MET A 1 -51.32 -23.03 -15.76
C MET A 1 -51.04 -21.61 -15.29
N SER A 2 -51.50 -21.27 -14.07
CA SER A 2 -51.43 -19.92 -13.53
C SER A 2 -50.08 -19.72 -12.86
N GLU A 3 -49.18 -18.94 -13.47
CA GLU A 3 -47.86 -18.67 -12.88
C GLU A 3 -47.96 -17.48 -11.92
N VAL A 4 -47.99 -17.79 -10.62
CA VAL A 4 -47.89 -16.83 -9.52
C VAL A 4 -46.45 -16.36 -9.44
N THR A 5 -46.14 -15.22 -10.05
CA THR A 5 -44.86 -14.53 -9.90
C THR A 5 -44.78 -13.89 -8.51
N THR A 6 -44.02 -14.50 -7.59
CA THR A 6 -43.67 -13.88 -6.31
C THR A 6 -42.68 -12.74 -6.52
N ALA A 7 -43.06 -11.53 -6.10
CA ALA A 7 -42.20 -10.35 -6.19
C ALA A 7 -41.05 -10.45 -5.17
N ARG A 8 -39.80 -10.33 -5.63
CA ARG A 8 -38.63 -10.24 -4.75
C ARG A 8 -38.55 -8.83 -4.16
N GLU A 9 -38.73 -8.71 -2.85
CA GLU A 9 -38.47 -7.46 -2.12
C GLU A 9 -37.01 -7.02 -2.28
N GLY A 10 -36.81 -5.75 -2.62
CA GLY A 10 -35.50 -5.17 -2.89
C GLY A 10 -34.68 -4.91 -1.63
N VAL A 11 -33.38 -5.22 -1.66
CA VAL A 11 -32.42 -4.89 -0.59
C VAL A 11 -32.29 -3.37 -0.44
N PRO A 12 -32.47 -2.79 0.76
CA PRO A 12 -32.35 -1.35 0.96
C PRO A 12 -30.91 -0.88 0.73
N LYS A 13 -30.74 0.12 -0.14
CA LYS A 13 -29.41 0.70 -0.43
C LYS A 13 -28.94 1.57 0.74
N LYS A 14 -27.83 1.18 1.39
CA LYS A 14 -27.15 2.01 2.41
C LYS A 14 -26.58 3.28 1.76
N LYS A 15 -26.78 4.43 2.41
CA LYS A 15 -26.16 5.70 1.99
C LYS A 15 -24.64 5.63 2.16
N PRO A 16 -23.83 6.12 1.20
CA PRO A 16 -22.38 6.13 1.34
C PRO A 16 -21.97 7.13 2.43
N VAL A 17 -21.29 6.64 3.47
CA VAL A 17 -20.68 7.50 4.49
C VAL A 17 -19.32 7.96 3.98
N ARG A 18 -19.15 9.26 3.72
CA ARG A 18 -17.83 9.83 3.40
C ARG A 18 -16.98 9.84 4.66
N ARG A 19 -15.92 9.02 4.70
CA ARG A 19 -14.94 9.06 5.80
C ARG A 19 -14.05 10.27 5.64
N ARG A 20 -13.89 11.05 6.70
CA ARG A 20 -12.91 12.14 6.74
C ARG A 20 -11.50 11.52 6.64
N PRO A 21 -10.62 12.00 5.75
CA PRO A 21 -9.25 11.49 5.67
C PRO A 21 -8.54 11.77 7.00
N ARG A 22 -7.87 10.75 7.54
CA ARG A 22 -7.01 10.91 8.72
C ARG A 22 -5.76 11.68 8.27
N LYS A 23 -5.37 12.73 8.99
CA LYS A 23 -4.05 13.36 8.80
C LYS A 23 -2.99 12.40 9.34
N ILE A 24 -2.02 12.06 8.50
CA ILE A 24 -0.84 11.28 8.87
C ILE A 24 0.30 12.29 8.98
N ALA A 25 0.78 12.55 10.19
CA ALA A 25 1.81 13.55 10.46
C ALA A 25 3.22 12.92 10.66
N SER A 26 3.29 11.60 10.72
CA SER A 26 4.55 10.86 10.88
C SER A 26 5.33 10.86 9.57
N THR A 27 6.65 10.92 9.68
CA THR A 27 7.65 10.80 8.60
C THR A 27 8.54 9.57 8.75
N ASP A 28 8.26 8.73 9.75
CA ASP A 28 9.15 7.64 10.19
C ASP A 28 9.56 6.70 9.05
N LEU A 29 8.65 6.44 8.09
CA LEU A 29 8.96 5.61 6.94
C LEU A 29 10.02 6.25 6.03
N ALA A 30 9.86 7.53 5.72
CA ALA A 30 10.82 8.26 4.89
C ALA A 30 12.17 8.37 5.61
N ASP A 31 12.15 8.69 6.90
CA ASP A 31 13.36 8.82 7.71
C ASP A 31 14.16 7.51 7.77
N ALA A 32 13.48 6.37 7.99
CA ALA A 32 14.12 5.05 7.99
C ALA A 32 14.74 4.67 6.63
N ILE A 33 14.08 5.03 5.52
CA ILE A 33 14.60 4.78 4.17
C ILE A 33 15.85 5.63 3.91
N ILE A 34 15.79 6.93 4.22
CA ILE A 34 16.92 7.86 4.04
C ILE A 34 18.12 7.45 4.91
N ALA A 35 17.86 6.98 6.14
CA ALA A 35 18.88 6.47 7.04
C ALA A 35 19.50 5.14 6.58
N GLY A 36 18.84 4.42 5.66
CA GLY A 36 19.29 3.10 5.20
C GLY A 36 19.03 1.99 6.22
N ASP A 37 18.02 2.13 7.08
CA ASP A 37 17.66 1.12 8.06
C ASP A 37 17.22 -0.19 7.39
N ALA A 38 17.60 -1.32 7.99
CA ALA A 38 17.18 -2.62 7.51
C ALA A 38 15.65 -2.78 7.64
N PRO A 39 14.95 -3.22 6.58
CA PRO A 39 13.50 -3.39 6.63
C PRO A 39 13.09 -4.53 7.58
N LEU A 40 12.02 -4.33 8.35
CA LEU A 40 11.40 -5.41 9.15
C LEU A 40 10.45 -6.26 8.29
N TYR A 41 9.80 -5.62 7.32
CA TYR A 41 8.91 -6.24 6.37
C TYR A 41 9.38 -5.96 4.96
N ASP A 42 9.25 -6.94 4.07
CA ASP A 42 9.53 -6.76 2.66
C ASP A 42 8.59 -5.69 2.04
N PRO A 43 9.12 -4.64 1.40
CA PRO A 43 8.29 -3.57 0.84
C PRO A 43 7.36 -3.99 -0.30
N PHE A 44 7.61 -5.13 -0.96
CA PHE A 44 6.89 -5.55 -2.15
C PHE A 44 5.87 -6.68 -1.88
N THR A 45 6.20 -7.61 -0.99
CA THR A 45 5.36 -8.75 -0.62
C THR A 45 4.69 -8.58 0.74
N GLY A 46 5.27 -7.78 1.63
CA GLY A 46 4.84 -7.63 3.02
C GLY A 46 5.30 -8.77 3.94
N THR A 47 6.17 -9.66 3.47
CA THR A 47 6.73 -10.77 4.26
C THR A 47 7.56 -10.23 5.42
N GLU A 48 7.40 -10.79 6.61
CA GLU A 48 8.17 -10.38 7.79
C GLU A 48 9.59 -10.99 7.76
N LEU A 49 10.61 -10.15 7.63
CA LEU A 49 11.99 -10.59 7.37
C LEU A 49 12.67 -11.21 8.58
N SER A 50 12.18 -10.96 9.81
CA SER A 50 12.70 -11.60 11.02
C SER A 50 12.37 -13.09 11.11
N THR A 51 11.39 -13.58 10.34
CA THR A 51 10.95 -14.99 10.37
C THR A 51 11.84 -15.92 9.56
N GLY A 52 12.76 -15.38 8.76
CA GLY A 52 13.60 -16.17 7.84
C GLY A 52 12.87 -16.67 6.59
N GLU A 53 11.61 -16.28 6.38
CA GLU A 53 10.90 -16.55 5.12
C GLU A 53 11.50 -15.70 3.99
N THR A 54 11.82 -16.35 2.86
CA THR A 54 12.35 -15.67 1.68
C THR A 54 11.21 -15.13 0.81
N PRO A 55 11.12 -13.81 0.56
CA PRO A 55 10.10 -13.24 -0.32
C PRO A 55 10.26 -13.76 -1.75
N HIS A 56 9.14 -14.03 -2.42
CA HIS A 56 9.15 -14.41 -3.83
C HIS A 56 8.84 -13.20 -4.72
N TYR A 57 9.86 -12.66 -5.39
CA TYR A 57 9.71 -11.50 -6.27
C TYR A 57 9.30 -11.88 -7.70
N SER A 58 8.38 -11.11 -8.28
CA SER A 58 8.07 -11.16 -9.71
C SER A 58 9.26 -10.65 -10.53
N PRO A 59 9.32 -10.97 -11.85
CA PRO A 59 10.32 -10.38 -12.73
C PRO A 59 10.33 -8.85 -12.73
N SER A 60 9.15 -8.21 -12.66
CA SER A 60 9.03 -6.74 -12.60
C SER A 60 9.65 -6.14 -11.33
N MET A 61 9.45 -6.78 -10.17
CA MET A 61 10.07 -6.36 -8.91
C MET A 61 11.59 -6.49 -8.95
N ARG A 62 12.10 -7.62 -9.47
CA ARG A 62 13.56 -7.83 -9.60
C ARG A 62 14.20 -6.81 -10.53
N ALA A 63 13.45 -6.31 -11.50
CA ALA A 63 13.87 -5.24 -12.41
C ALA A 63 13.72 -3.83 -11.81
N GLY A 64 13.21 -3.67 -10.58
CA GLY A 64 13.01 -2.38 -9.94
C GLY A 64 11.87 -1.54 -10.52
N LEU A 65 10.93 -2.17 -11.26
CA LEU A 65 9.84 -1.47 -11.95
C LEU A 65 8.54 -1.35 -11.14
N GLU A 66 8.53 -1.86 -9.91
CA GLU A 66 7.36 -1.85 -9.03
C GLU A 66 7.55 -0.83 -7.90
N ALA A 67 6.49 -0.09 -7.58
CA ALA A 67 6.46 0.72 -6.37
C ALA A 67 6.26 -0.17 -5.12
N PRO A 68 6.83 0.19 -3.96
CA PRO A 68 6.61 -0.54 -2.72
C PRO A 68 5.13 -0.46 -2.34
N ARG A 69 4.55 -1.62 -2.00
CA ARG A 69 3.12 -1.74 -1.64
C ARG A 69 2.91 -1.96 -0.15
N PHE A 70 3.96 -2.27 0.59
CA PHE A 70 3.92 -2.54 2.01
C PHE A 70 4.91 -1.66 2.76
N CYS A 71 4.52 -1.20 3.94
CA CYS A 71 5.39 -0.40 4.79
C CYS A 71 6.46 -1.27 5.43
N GLN A 72 7.74 -0.95 5.23
CA GLN A 72 8.85 -1.75 5.77
C GLN A 72 8.94 -1.80 7.30
N LEU A 73 8.23 -0.89 7.98
CA LEU A 73 8.21 -0.80 9.45
C LEU A 73 7.06 -1.57 10.10
N CYS A 74 5.93 -1.80 9.40
CA CYS A 74 4.77 -2.49 10.01
C CYS A 74 4.00 -3.45 9.10
N GLY A 75 4.46 -3.70 7.87
CA GLY A 75 3.85 -4.66 6.95
C GLY A 75 2.45 -4.28 6.46
N ARG A 76 1.96 -3.06 6.74
CA ARG A 76 0.65 -2.61 6.25
C ARG A 76 0.72 -2.29 4.76
N ARG A 77 -0.33 -2.67 4.03
CA ARG A 77 -0.54 -2.20 2.65
C ARG A 77 -0.68 -0.68 2.62
N MET A 78 0.10 -0.06 1.76
CA MET A 78 0.10 1.37 1.51
C MET A 78 -0.86 1.72 0.39
N VAL A 79 -1.31 2.97 0.36
CA VAL A 79 -1.97 3.53 -0.83
C VAL A 79 -0.89 4.03 -1.76
N VAL A 80 -0.79 3.44 -2.94
CA VAL A 80 0.23 3.78 -3.93
C VAL A 80 -0.42 4.53 -5.09
N GLN A 81 0.18 5.65 -5.47
CA GLN A 81 -0.16 6.39 -6.68
C GLN A 81 1.07 6.45 -7.59
N VAL A 82 0.95 5.85 -8.77
CA VAL A 82 1.97 5.89 -9.81
C VAL A 82 1.75 7.13 -10.69
N ARG A 83 2.83 7.84 -11.00
CA ARG A 83 2.89 9.00 -11.90
C ARG A 83 3.91 8.71 -13.02
N PRO A 84 3.90 9.45 -14.14
CA PRO A 84 4.91 9.29 -15.18
C PRO A 84 6.36 9.50 -14.70
N ASP A 85 6.54 10.35 -13.69
CA ASP A 85 7.83 10.75 -13.12
C ASP A 85 8.22 9.95 -11.85
N GLY A 86 7.38 9.02 -11.40
CA GLY A 86 7.68 8.24 -10.19
C GLY A 86 6.43 7.75 -9.48
N TRP A 87 6.47 7.67 -8.15
CA TRP A 87 5.34 7.21 -7.34
C TRP A 87 5.35 7.81 -5.94
N THR A 88 4.17 7.89 -5.34
CA THR A 88 3.99 8.12 -3.90
C THR A 88 3.34 6.91 -3.26
N ALA A 89 3.77 6.57 -2.04
CA ALA A 89 3.26 5.46 -1.26
C ALA A 89 2.99 5.90 0.17
N VAL A 90 1.73 5.80 0.61
CA VAL A 90 1.31 6.33 1.91
C VAL A 90 0.95 5.19 2.86
N CYS A 91 1.71 5.07 3.95
CA CYS A 91 1.38 4.25 5.09
C CYS A 91 0.44 5.01 6.05
N SER A 92 -0.68 4.40 6.39
CA SER A 92 -1.65 4.96 7.36
C SER A 92 -1.09 5.28 8.77
N ARG A 93 0.11 4.80 9.09
CA ARG A 93 0.78 4.99 10.39
C ARG A 93 2.07 5.79 10.28
N HIS A 94 2.93 5.44 9.33
CA HIS A 94 4.32 5.90 9.29
C HIS A 94 4.62 6.93 8.19
N GLY A 95 3.58 7.47 7.57
CA GLY A 95 3.75 8.57 6.61
C GLY A 95 3.86 8.16 5.17
N GLU A 96 4.23 9.15 4.37
CA GLU A 96 4.42 9.08 2.92
C GLU A 96 5.87 8.77 2.58
N LEU A 97 6.06 7.99 1.52
CA LEU A 97 7.33 7.74 0.85
C LEU A 97 7.16 8.14 -0.61
N ASP A 98 8.02 9.01 -1.12
CA ASP A 98 8.08 9.38 -2.54
C ASP A 98 9.34 8.80 -3.17
N SER A 99 9.20 8.28 -4.39
CA SER A 99 10.30 7.88 -5.28
C SER A 99 11.45 8.87 -5.36
N VAL A 100 11.20 10.17 -5.22
CA VAL A 100 12.22 11.23 -5.23
C VAL A 100 13.28 11.02 -4.14
N LEU A 101 12.91 10.42 -3.01
CA LEU A 101 13.85 10.16 -1.91
C LEU A 101 14.81 9.00 -2.23
N LEU A 102 14.55 8.23 -3.29
CA LEU A 102 15.28 7.04 -3.69
C LEU A 102 16.08 7.26 -4.99
N ASP A 103 15.94 8.42 -5.63
CA ASP A 103 16.64 8.75 -6.88
C ASP A 103 17.94 9.52 -6.58
N PRO A 104 19.12 8.88 -6.74
CA PRO A 104 20.40 9.55 -6.52
C PRO A 104 20.79 10.54 -7.64
N HIS A 105 20.02 10.60 -8.73
CA HIS A 105 20.35 11.40 -9.93
C HIS A 105 19.51 12.68 -10.06
N ARG A 106 18.73 13.03 -9.05
CA ARG A 106 17.94 14.27 -9.01
C ARG A 106 18.61 15.38 -8.20
#